data_AF-A0A660A8J8-F1
#
_entry.id   AF-A0A660A8J8-F1
#
_cell.length_a   1.000
_cell.length_b   1.000
_cell.length_c   1.000
_cell.angle_alpha   90.00
_cell.angle_beta   90.00
_cell.angle_gamma   90.00
#
_symmetry.space_group_name_H-M   'P 1'
#
loop_
_entity.id
_entity.type
_entity.pdbx_description
1 polymer ?
#
loop_
_entity_poly.entity_id
_entity_poly.type
_entity_poly.pdbx_seq_one_letter_code
_entity_poly.pdbx_strand_id
1 'polypeptide(L)'
;QHHHSTRLEHSINVSYSSYKLAKRFGWDAKSTARGGLLHDFFYYDWRVTKFNKSHAWVHPRIAVRNAKKLTELNKKEEDIILKHMWGATVAFPRYKESYIVTLVDKYWAVKEAATPLMQKWSNRRFLRRKTLQSHNR
;
A
#
# COMPACT_ATOMS: atom_id res chain seq x y z
N GLN A 1 -20.21 2.22 -10.02
CA GLN A 1 -18.77 1.92 -10.15
C GLN A 1 -18.28 1.31 -8.84
N HIS A 2 -17.92 0.02 -8.84
CA HIS A 2 -17.23 -0.64 -7.72
C HIS A 2 -15.99 -1.32 -8.29
N HIS A 3 -14.93 -0.54 -8.54
CA HIS A 3 -13.64 -1.08 -8.90
C HIS A 3 -12.81 -1.23 -7.64
N HIS A 4 -12.22 -2.41 -7.49
CA HIS A 4 -11.23 -2.75 -6.48
C HIS A 4 -10.17 -1.65 -6.33
N SER A 5 -9.64 -1.45 -5.12
CA SER A 5 -8.81 -0.29 -4.75
C SER A 5 -7.81 0.12 -5.83
N THR A 6 -7.76 1.42 -6.10
CA THR A 6 -6.76 1.96 -7.04
C THR A 6 -5.41 2.13 -6.35
N ARG A 7 -4.30 2.14 -7.13
CA ARG A 7 -2.96 2.45 -6.60
C ARG A 7 -2.90 3.81 -5.90
N LEU A 8 -3.71 4.76 -6.37
CA LEU A 8 -3.83 6.08 -5.74
C LEU A 8 -4.47 5.97 -4.36
N GLU A 9 -5.61 5.28 -4.24
CA GLU A 9 -6.26 5.04 -2.94
C GLU A 9 -5.33 4.30 -1.98
N HIS A 10 -4.64 3.27 -2.47
CA HIS A 10 -3.63 2.55 -1.71
C HIS A 10 -2.54 3.49 -1.17
N SER A 11 -1.94 4.31 -2.04
CA SER A 11 -0.89 5.26 -1.66
C SER A 11 -1.38 6.30 -0.64
N ILE A 12 -2.62 6.79 -0.80
CA ILE A 12 -3.25 7.72 0.16
C ILE A 12 -3.46 7.04 1.52
N ASN A 13 -4.00 5.81 1.52
CA ASN A 13 -4.25 5.03 2.73
C ASN A 13 -2.96 4.74 3.50
N VAL A 14 -1.90 4.34 2.78
CA VAL A 14 -0.57 4.09 3.34
C VAL A 14 0.04 5.37 3.90
N SER A 15 0.02 6.46 3.13
CA SER A 15 0.53 7.77 3.55
C SER A 15 -0.15 8.26 4.83
N TYR A 16 -1.48 8.28 4.84
CA TYR A 16 -2.25 8.80 5.97
C TYR A 16 -2.13 7.94 7.23
N SER A 17 -2.15 6.61 7.08
CA SER A 17 -2.00 5.70 8.23
C SER A 17 -0.60 5.81 8.83
N SER A 18 0.43 5.87 7.99
CA SER A 18 1.82 6.03 8.44
C SER A 18 2.05 7.39 9.10
N TYR A 19 1.47 8.46 8.55
CA TYR A 19 1.48 9.80 9.15
C TYR A 19 0.95 9.79 10.58
N LYS A 20 -0.22 9.17 10.81
CA LYS A 20 -0.83 9.09 12.14
C LYS A 20 0.06 8.36 13.14
N LEU A 21 0.66 7.24 12.72
CA LEU A 21 1.58 6.47 13.56
C LEU A 21 2.84 7.29 13.89
N ALA A 22 3.49 7.86 12.88
CA ALA A 22 4.68 8.69 13.08
C ALA A 22 4.39 9.90 13.98
N LYS A 23 3.23 10.55 13.81
CA LYS A 23 2.80 11.65 14.69
C LYS A 23 2.60 11.18 16.13
N ARG A 24 1.96 10.03 16.33
CA ARG A 24 1.75 9.45 17.67
C ARG A 24 3.06 9.11 18.38
N PHE A 25 4.08 8.68 17.64
CA PHE A 25 5.39 8.34 18.20
C PHE A 25 6.34 9.54 18.32
N GLY A 26 5.93 10.75 17.91
CA GLY A 26 6.82 11.92 17.90
C GLY A 26 7.95 11.83 16.86
N TRP A 27 7.71 11.12 15.76
CA TRP A 27 8.67 10.90 14.68
C TRP A 27 8.46 11.90 13.54
N ASP A 28 9.28 11.82 12.48
CA ASP A 28 9.18 12.72 11.33
C ASP A 28 7.94 12.39 10.47
N ALA A 29 6.78 12.84 10.94
CA ALA A 29 5.49 12.57 10.30
C ALA A 29 5.40 13.17 8.89
N LYS A 30 6.07 14.30 8.63
CA LYS A 30 6.07 14.95 7.32
C LYS A 30 6.80 14.08 6.29
N SER A 31 8.03 13.67 6.58
CA SER A 31 8.79 12.78 5.69
C SER A 31 8.10 11.42 5.54
N THR A 32 7.49 10.91 6.62
CA THR A 32 6.72 9.66 6.58
C THR A 32 5.54 9.75 5.61
N ALA A 33 4.74 10.82 5.70
CA ALA A 33 3.58 11.02 4.84
C ALA A 33 4.00 11.17 3.36
N ARG A 34 5.03 11.98 3.10
CA ARG A 34 5.55 12.22 1.74
C ARG A 34 6.11 10.95 1.12
N GLY A 35 6.99 10.25 1.84
CA GLY A 35 7.54 8.97 1.39
C GLY A 35 6.45 7.92 1.17
N GLY A 36 5.48 7.82 2.09
CA GLY A 36 4.34 6.91 1.95
C GLY A 36 3.42 7.23 0.78
N LEU A 37 3.26 8.49 0.39
CA LEU A 37 2.46 8.85 -0.79
C LEU A 37 3.18 8.50 -2.10
N LEU A 38 4.51 8.54 -2.09
CA LEU A 38 5.35 8.37 -3.28
C LEU A 38 5.94 6.97 -3.45
N HIS A 39 5.74 6.06 -2.49
CA HIS A 39 6.39 4.75 -2.47
C HIS A 39 6.12 3.93 -3.75
N ASP A 40 4.90 4.07 -4.28
CA ASP A 40 4.41 3.35 -5.46
C ASP A 40 4.29 4.23 -6.71
N PHE A 41 5.12 5.26 -6.81
CA PHE A 41 5.02 6.27 -7.87
C PHE A 41 5.59 5.83 -9.24
N PHE A 42 4.94 4.85 -9.86
CA PHE A 42 5.23 4.36 -11.21
C PHE A 42 3.96 4.29 -12.07
N TYR A 43 4.10 4.41 -13.39
CA TYR A 43 2.98 4.60 -14.32
C TYR A 43 2.55 3.35 -15.09
N TYR A 44 3.36 2.28 -15.07
CA TYR A 44 3.06 1.08 -15.82
C TYR A 44 2.14 0.11 -15.04
N ASP A 45 1.53 -0.82 -15.78
CA ASP A 45 0.84 -1.97 -15.19
C ASP A 45 1.84 -3.14 -15.05
N TRP A 46 2.12 -3.54 -13.82
CA TRP A 46 3.07 -4.62 -13.52
C TRP A 46 2.54 -6.02 -13.89
N ARG A 47 1.23 -6.14 -14.11
CA ARG A 47 0.63 -7.40 -14.58
C ARG A 47 0.96 -7.65 -16.04
N VAL A 48 1.05 -6.59 -16.84
CA VAL A 48 1.31 -6.63 -18.29
C VAL A 48 2.80 -6.39 -18.59
N THR A 49 3.37 -5.31 -18.07
CA THR A 49 4.77 -4.95 -18.31
C THR A 49 5.69 -5.81 -17.46
N LYS A 50 6.52 -6.62 -18.11
CA LYS A 50 7.55 -7.45 -17.47
C LYS A 50 8.92 -6.85 -17.70
N PHE A 51 9.73 -6.84 -16.64
CA PHE A 51 11.14 -6.50 -16.70
C PHE A 51 11.96 -7.76 -16.47
N ASN A 52 13.25 -7.74 -16.86
CA ASN A 52 14.18 -8.85 -16.59
C ASN A 52 14.42 -9.08 -15.09
N LYS A 53 14.06 -8.11 -14.24
CA LYS A 53 14.16 -8.21 -12.78
C LYS A 53 12.76 -8.17 -12.16
N SER A 54 12.63 -8.75 -10.96
CA SER A 54 11.36 -8.80 -10.25
C SER A 54 10.76 -7.41 -10.04
N HIS A 55 9.44 -7.31 -10.10
CA HIS A 55 8.73 -6.04 -9.89
C HIS A 55 9.18 -5.40 -8.58
N ALA A 56 9.15 -6.16 -7.47
CA ALA A 56 9.58 -5.73 -6.13
C ALA A 56 10.98 -5.10 -6.07
N TRP A 57 11.87 -5.46 -7.00
CA TRP A 57 13.18 -4.85 -7.12
C TRP A 57 13.15 -3.58 -8.01
N VAL A 58 12.38 -3.58 -9.09
CA VAL A 58 12.38 -2.52 -10.09
C VAL A 58 11.53 -1.32 -9.68
N HIS A 59 10.31 -1.52 -9.17
CA HIS A 59 9.38 -0.41 -8.92
C HIS A 59 9.85 0.61 -7.88
N PRO A 60 10.52 0.24 -6.77
CA PRO A 60 10.99 1.23 -5.80
C PRO A 60 12.00 2.20 -6.42
N ARG A 61 12.85 1.68 -7.32
CA ARG A 61 13.86 2.48 -8.05
C ARG A 61 13.22 3.41 -9.08
N ILE A 62 12.20 2.94 -9.79
CA ILE A 62 11.42 3.76 -10.71
C ILE A 62 10.66 4.83 -9.93
N ALA A 63 10.05 4.48 -8.79
CA ALA A 63 9.32 5.40 -7.93
C ALA A 63 10.21 6.54 -7.42
N VAL A 64 11.41 6.23 -6.89
CA VAL A 64 12.38 7.28 -6.51
C VAL A 64 12.73 8.19 -7.69
N ARG A 65 13.02 7.60 -8.87
CA ARG A 65 13.39 8.38 -10.05
C ARG A 65 12.25 9.31 -10.50
N ASN A 66 11.00 8.84 -10.48
CA ASN A 66 9.85 9.65 -10.85
C ASN A 66 9.57 10.74 -9.81
N ALA A 67 9.66 10.41 -8.54
CA ALA A 67 9.45 11.36 -7.45
C ALA A 67 10.48 12.50 -7.49
N LYS A 68 11.76 12.19 -7.72
CA LYS A 68 12.83 13.19 -7.88
C LYS A 68 12.64 14.15 -9.06
N LYS A 69 11.82 13.79 -10.06
CA LYS A 69 11.47 14.70 -11.17
C LYS A 69 10.40 15.72 -10.78
N LEU A 70 9.61 15.44 -9.74
CA LEU A 70 8.49 16.30 -9.33
C LEU A 70 8.77 17.09 -8.06
N THR A 71 9.59 16.56 -7.15
CA THR A 71 9.87 17.20 -5.86
C THR A 71 11.23 16.79 -5.35
N GLU A 72 11.83 17.66 -4.54
CA GLU A 72 13.02 17.31 -3.77
C GLU A 72 12.69 16.25 -2.73
N LEU A 73 13.55 15.25 -2.62
CA LEU A 73 13.45 14.19 -1.62
C LEU A 73 14.57 14.31 -0.61
N ASN A 74 14.21 14.25 0.67
CA ASN A 74 15.21 14.10 1.71
C ASN A 74 15.65 12.62 1.84
N LYS A 75 16.71 12.39 2.62
CA LYS A 75 17.29 11.03 2.81
C LYS A 75 16.28 10.02 3.39
N LYS A 76 15.35 10.45 4.24
CA LYS A 76 14.32 9.55 4.79
C LYS A 76 13.27 9.20 3.74
N GLU A 77 12.79 10.20 3.00
CA GLU A 77 11.80 10.00 1.92
C GLU A 77 12.34 9.06 0.85
N GLU A 78 13.60 9.25 0.42
CA GLU A 78 14.24 8.35 -0.53
C GLU A 78 14.40 6.93 0.02
N ASP A 79 14.79 6.77 1.29
CA ASP A 79 14.90 5.45 1.94
C ASP A 79 13.54 4.75 2.07
N ILE A 80 12.49 5.49 2.42
CA ILE A 80 11.11 4.99 2.46
C ILE A 80 10.73 4.45 1.08
N ILE A 81 10.84 5.27 0.04
CA ILE A 81 10.42 4.89 -1.31
C ILE A 81 11.27 3.73 -1.83
N LEU A 82 12.59 3.74 -1.61
CA LEU A 82 13.47 2.71 -2.16
C LEU A 82 13.35 1.35 -1.46
N LYS A 83 12.98 1.34 -0.16
CA LYS A 83 13.06 0.15 0.69
C LYS A 83 11.73 -0.31 1.27
N HIS A 84 10.61 0.31 0.89
CA HIS A 84 9.29 -0.15 1.32
C HIS A 84 9.04 -1.62 0.94
N MET A 85 9.72 -2.19 -0.06
CA MET A 85 9.65 -3.62 -0.40
C MET A 85 10.55 -4.52 0.46
N TRP A 86 11.03 -4.05 1.61
CA TRP A 86 11.72 -4.91 2.56
C TRP A 86 10.83 -6.10 2.97
N GLY A 87 11.44 -7.28 3.06
CA GLY A 87 10.75 -8.58 3.21
C GLY A 87 10.52 -9.29 1.88
N ALA A 88 10.26 -8.55 0.79
CA ALA A 88 10.31 -9.07 -0.59
C ALA A 88 11.68 -8.82 -1.25
N THR A 89 12.47 -7.93 -0.68
CA THR A 89 13.84 -7.62 -1.08
C THR A 89 14.76 -7.60 0.15
N VAL A 90 16.06 -7.79 -0.06
CA VAL A 90 17.10 -7.81 1.00
C VAL A 90 17.48 -6.39 1.46
N ALA A 91 16.81 -5.34 0.97
CA ALA A 91 17.18 -3.96 1.27
C ALA A 91 16.61 -3.52 2.64
N PHE A 92 17.44 -3.53 3.68
CA PHE A 92 17.03 -3.15 5.04
C PHE A 92 16.75 -1.65 5.19
N PRO A 93 15.56 -1.25 5.69
CA PRO A 93 15.23 0.14 5.95
C PRO A 93 16.20 0.77 6.95
N ARG A 94 16.64 2.00 6.69
CA ARG A 94 17.62 2.69 7.55
C ARG A 94 16.92 3.51 8.64
N TYR A 95 15.73 4.03 8.35
CA TYR A 95 14.99 4.91 9.25
C TYR A 95 13.76 4.20 9.83
N LYS A 96 13.42 4.53 11.06
CA LYS A 96 12.23 4.02 11.76
C LYS A 96 10.93 4.34 11.00
N GLU A 97 10.87 5.50 10.34
CA GLU A 97 9.77 5.90 9.46
C GLU A 97 9.62 4.94 8.26
N SER A 98 10.74 4.48 7.69
CA SER A 98 10.75 3.52 6.59
C SER A 98 10.17 2.16 7.01
N TYR A 99 10.40 1.72 8.25
CA TYR A 99 9.77 0.51 8.78
C TYR A 99 8.25 0.66 8.92
N ILE A 100 7.77 1.80 9.43
CA ILE A 100 6.32 2.05 9.53
C ILE A 100 5.67 1.99 8.15
N VAL A 101 6.21 2.72 7.17
CA VAL A 101 5.63 2.75 5.82
C VAL A 101 5.65 1.35 5.21
N THR A 102 6.74 0.62 5.38
CA THR A 102 6.86 -0.77 4.94
C THR A 102 5.73 -1.63 5.53
N LEU A 103 5.52 -1.62 6.84
CA LEU A 103 4.51 -2.47 7.47
C LEU A 103 3.08 -2.06 7.10
N VAL A 104 2.81 -0.75 7.04
CA VAL A 104 1.52 -0.19 6.69
C VAL A 104 1.15 -0.51 5.24
N ASP A 105 2.11 -0.46 4.32
CA ASP A 105 1.96 -0.89 2.93
C ASP A 105 1.44 -2.34 2.84
N LYS A 106 2.11 -3.29 3.49
CA LYS A 106 1.66 -4.71 3.48
C LYS A 106 0.27 -4.87 4.09
N TYR A 107 -0.01 -4.16 5.18
CA TYR A 107 -1.32 -4.21 5.82
C TYR A 107 -2.44 -3.77 4.84
N TRP A 108 -2.25 -2.65 4.15
CA TRP A 108 -3.24 -2.17 3.18
C TRP A 108 -3.32 -3.07 1.95
N ALA A 109 -2.20 -3.54 1.42
CA ALA A 109 -2.18 -4.47 0.30
C ALA A 109 -2.98 -5.76 0.60
N VAL A 110 -2.79 -6.33 1.79
CA VAL A 110 -3.54 -7.52 2.25
C VAL A 110 -5.02 -7.20 2.44
N LYS A 111 -5.35 -6.09 3.11
CA LYS A 111 -6.73 -5.69 3.37
C LYS A 111 -7.50 -5.43 2.07
N GLU A 112 -6.89 -4.74 1.13
CA GLU A 112 -7.45 -4.44 -0.19
C GLU A 112 -7.66 -5.70 -1.01
N ALA A 113 -6.70 -6.63 -1.01
CA ALA A 113 -6.84 -7.93 -1.67
C ALA A 113 -7.93 -8.82 -1.03
N ALA A 114 -8.11 -8.74 0.30
CA ALA A 114 -9.11 -9.52 1.03
C ALA A 114 -10.52 -8.95 0.96
N THR A 115 -10.69 -7.64 0.77
CA THR A 115 -11.99 -6.95 0.77
C THR A 115 -13.03 -7.59 -0.20
N PRO A 116 -12.69 -7.92 -1.46
CA PRO A 116 -13.64 -8.56 -2.39
C PRO A 116 -14.08 -9.94 -1.91
N LEU A 117 -13.19 -10.69 -1.27
CA LEU A 117 -13.50 -12.01 -0.70
C LEU A 117 -14.46 -11.84 0.48
N MET A 118 -14.18 -10.92 1.40
CA MET A 118 -15.04 -10.64 2.56
C MET A 118 -16.45 -10.20 2.14
N GLN A 119 -16.57 -9.34 1.12
CA GLN A 119 -17.87 -8.90 0.60
C GLN A 119 -18.68 -10.07 0.00
N LYS A 120 -18.03 -10.96 -0.77
CA LYS A 120 -18.67 -12.18 -1.30
C LYS A 120 -19.17 -13.10 -0.18
N TRP A 121 -18.37 -13.28 0.88
CA TRP A 121 -18.74 -14.10 2.04
C TRP A 121 -19.90 -13.49 2.84
N SER A 122 -19.91 -12.18 3.06
CA SER A 122 -20.99 -11.47 3.76
C SER A 122 -22.32 -11.56 3.00
N ASN A 123 -22.31 -11.31 1.68
CA ASN A 123 -23.51 -11.40 0.84
C ASN A 123 -24.07 -12.83 0.80
N ARG A 124 -23.22 -13.87 0.80
CA ARG A 124 -23.67 -15.27 0.91
C ARG A 124 -24.39 -15.55 2.24
N ARG A 125 -23.90 -15.01 3.36
CA ARG A 125 -24.57 -15.16 4.67
C ARG A 125 -25.92 -14.44 4.72
N PHE A 126 -26.04 -13.28 4.07
CA PHE A 126 -27.30 -12.54 3.98
C PHE A 126 -28.35 -13.27 3.12
N LEU A 127 -27.94 -13.81 1.96
CA LEU A 127 -28.81 -14.62 1.09
C LEU A 127 -29.28 -15.91 1.78
N ARG A 128 -28.40 -16.56 2.55
CA ARG A 128 -28.74 -17.76 3.33
C ARG A 128 -29.71 -17.49 4.49
N ARG A 129 -29.71 -16.27 5.05
CA ARG A 129 -30.70 -15.85 6.06
C ARG A 129 -32.08 -15.60 5.46
N LYS A 130 -32.17 -15.02 4.26
CA LYS A 130 -33.46 -14.81 3.57
C LYS A 130 -34.13 -16.10 3.09
N THR A 131 -33.36 -17.16 2.84
CA THR A 131 -33.89 -18.47 2.44
C THR A 131 -34.41 -19.32 3.61
N LEU A 132 -34.24 -18.86 4.86
CA LEU A 132 -34.71 -19.55 6.07
C LEU A 132 -36.00 -18.96 6.69
N GLN A 133 -36.71 -18.08 5.96
CA GLN A 133 -38.07 -17.66 6.33
C GLN A 133 -39.06 -18.14 5.28
N SER A 134 -39.42 -19.43 5.33
CA SER A 134 -40.64 -19.92 4.72
C SER A 134 -40.97 -21.30 5.28
N HIS A 135 -42.22 -21.47 5.71
CA HIS A 135 -42.86 -22.67 6.23
C HIS A 135 -42.65 -22.95 7.72
N ASN A 136 -43.46 -22.28 8.55
CA ASN A 136 -44.25 -22.98 9.56
C ASN A 136 -45.69 -22.46 9.43
N ARG A 137 -46.54 -23.31 8.85
CA ARG A 137 -48.00 -23.26 9.03
C ARG A 137 -48.34 -23.87 10.39
#